data_AF-N9VAN8-F1
#
_entry.id   AF-N9VAN8-F1
#
_cell.length_a   1.000
_cell.length_b   1.000
_cell.length_c   1.000
_cell.angle_alpha   90.00
_cell.angle_beta   90.00
_cell.angle_gamma   90.00
#
_symmetry.space_group_name_H-M   'P 1'
#
loop_
_entity.id
_entity.type
_entity.pdbx_description
1 polymer ?
#
loop_
_entity_poly.entity_id
_entity_poly.type
_entity_poly.pdbx_seq_one_letter_code
_entity_poly.pdbx_strand_id
1 'polypeptide(L)'
;MQINTPAKVLNTYFNATVFFFEILAVFLLVFFVLSWKLIAIILEKNENKIFLTVGFVLATFIAIMLPIGFSTIGSRNPVHVSINPLVVIFNSFLLGYGASGQTPLKNGWIGSPILKGIPYLIGAQILGGLLGLIFFYMFFKMYKFVNKNNTNKEDIQALSFLFIFESKTNLTLGKFVIKESFFITLLMVLFPFAGMINTATYSSNHFQIHLVQLVVIGIVILISSFFDFFSFHLAFPIIELIIRTIGYSKLEKKERKNQTKNYLMQWIKFLIVVCLTIIIPILIALTTVAIKIQTKGVISIS
;
A
#
# COMPACT_ATOMS: atom_id res chain seq x y z
N MET A 1 -16.42 -21.68 -13.18
CA MET A 1 -16.31 -20.85 -11.95
C MET A 1 -16.10 -19.41 -12.39
N GLN A 2 -16.90 -18.44 -11.92
CA GLN A 2 -16.72 -17.03 -12.30
C GLN A 2 -15.74 -16.35 -11.36
N ILE A 3 -14.54 -16.00 -11.83
CA ILE A 3 -13.50 -15.34 -11.03
C ILE A 3 -13.89 -13.86 -10.77
N ASN A 4 -13.57 -13.33 -9.58
CA ASN A 4 -13.68 -11.89 -9.30
C ASN A 4 -12.50 -11.15 -9.95
N THR A 5 -12.57 -10.93 -11.27
CA THR A 5 -11.54 -10.19 -12.01
C THR A 5 -11.55 -8.70 -11.64
N PRO A 6 -10.41 -7.98 -11.79
CA PRO A 6 -10.33 -6.55 -11.49
C PRO A 6 -11.43 -5.71 -12.16
N ALA A 7 -11.77 -6.01 -13.41
CA ALA A 7 -12.84 -5.31 -14.14
C ALA A 7 -14.23 -5.53 -13.50
N LYS A 8 -14.56 -6.77 -13.10
CA LYS A 8 -15.84 -7.11 -12.48
C LYS A 8 -15.98 -6.47 -11.10
N VAL A 9 -14.89 -6.51 -10.33
CA VAL A 9 -14.77 -5.91 -9.00
C VAL A 9 -15.01 -4.40 -9.07
N LEU A 10 -14.37 -3.71 -10.01
CA LEU A 10 -14.51 -2.27 -10.20
C LEU A 10 -15.91 -1.85 -10.71
N ASN A 11 -16.57 -2.70 -11.51
CA ASN A 11 -17.90 -2.42 -12.05
C ASN A 11 -19.05 -2.63 -11.06
N THR A 12 -18.78 -3.23 -9.90
CA THR A 12 -19.78 -3.51 -8.86
C THR A 12 -19.71 -2.45 -7.77
N TYR A 13 -20.85 -2.02 -7.21
CA TYR A 13 -20.85 -1.04 -6.09
C TYR A 13 -20.34 -1.63 -4.78
N PHE A 14 -20.58 -2.91 -4.54
CA PHE A 14 -20.10 -3.60 -3.35
C PHE A 14 -19.99 -5.10 -3.60
N ASN A 15 -18.87 -5.69 -3.18
CA ASN A 15 -18.68 -7.14 -3.15
C ASN A 15 -18.09 -7.52 -1.78
N ALA A 16 -18.92 -8.15 -0.93
CA ALA A 16 -18.55 -8.46 0.45
C ALA A 16 -17.32 -9.37 0.55
N THR A 17 -17.20 -10.36 -0.36
CA THR A 17 -16.06 -11.28 -0.39
C THR A 17 -14.77 -10.52 -0.70
N VAL A 18 -14.77 -9.67 -1.74
CA VAL A 18 -13.60 -8.86 -2.11
C VAL A 18 -13.26 -7.87 -1.00
N PHE A 19 -14.27 -7.20 -0.46
CA PHE A 19 -14.12 -6.26 0.65
C PHE A 19 -13.42 -6.90 1.85
N PHE A 20 -13.82 -8.12 2.24
CA PHE A 20 -13.19 -8.85 3.32
C PHE A 20 -11.73 -9.22 3.03
N PHE A 21 -11.42 -9.70 1.82
CA PHE A 21 -10.05 -10.07 1.46
C PHE A 21 -9.12 -8.85 1.29
N GLU A 22 -9.64 -7.70 0.87
CA GLU A 22 -8.88 -6.43 0.88
C GLU A 22 -8.58 -5.98 2.33
N ILE A 23 -9.55 -6.10 3.25
CA ILE A 23 -9.31 -5.85 4.68
C ILE A 23 -8.21 -6.77 5.18
N LEU A 24 -8.32 -8.08 4.92
CA LEU A 24 -7.38 -9.08 5.40
C LEU A 24 -5.97 -8.82 4.86
N ALA A 25 -5.85 -8.48 3.58
CA ALA A 25 -4.55 -8.19 2.97
C ALA A 25 -3.85 -7.00 3.63
N VAL A 26 -4.54 -5.87 3.77
CA VAL A 26 -3.93 -4.67 4.36
C VAL A 26 -3.74 -4.81 5.87
N PHE A 27 -4.62 -5.56 6.55
CA PHE A 27 -4.44 -5.97 7.94
C PHE A 27 -3.11 -6.70 8.13
N LEU A 28 -2.86 -7.75 7.33
CA LEU A 28 -1.62 -8.53 7.41
C LEU A 28 -0.41 -7.65 7.07
N LEU A 29 -0.52 -6.81 6.03
CA LEU A 29 0.55 -5.91 5.62
C LEU A 29 0.98 -4.98 6.77
N VAL A 30 0.03 -4.25 7.35
CA VAL A 30 0.31 -3.31 8.44
C VAL A 30 0.83 -4.05 9.67
N PHE A 31 0.16 -5.14 10.07
CA PHE A 31 0.54 -5.90 11.24
C PHE A 31 1.99 -6.43 11.14
N PHE A 32 2.35 -7.06 10.02
CA PHE A 32 3.68 -7.64 9.85
C PHE A 32 4.77 -6.57 9.63
N VAL A 33 4.48 -5.48 8.93
CA VAL A 33 5.46 -4.37 8.79
C VAL A 33 5.77 -3.75 10.15
N LEU A 34 4.76 -3.50 10.98
CA LEU A 34 4.97 -2.93 12.31
C LEU A 34 5.64 -3.93 13.26
N SER A 35 5.26 -5.20 13.19
CA SER A 35 5.91 -6.28 13.96
C SER A 35 7.38 -6.43 13.59
N TRP A 36 7.72 -6.35 12.30
CA TRP A 36 9.10 -6.36 11.84
C TRP A 36 9.87 -5.14 12.32
N LYS A 37 9.24 -3.95 12.29
CA LYS A 37 9.86 -2.73 12.83
C LYS A 37 10.15 -2.86 14.33
N LEU A 38 9.24 -3.47 15.10
CA LEU A 38 9.46 -3.76 16.51
C LEU A 38 10.64 -4.73 16.71
N ILE A 39 10.70 -5.81 15.94
CA ILE A 39 11.83 -6.75 15.95
C ILE A 39 13.15 -6.04 15.62
N ALA A 40 13.15 -5.16 14.62
CA ALA A 40 14.33 -4.38 14.25
C ALA A 40 14.79 -3.47 15.39
N ILE A 41 13.87 -2.86 16.16
CA ILE A 41 14.21 -2.06 17.34
C ILE A 41 14.80 -2.94 18.44
N ILE A 42 14.16 -4.07 18.75
CA ILE A 42 14.61 -4.99 19.81
C ILE A 42 16.01 -5.58 19.50
N LEU A 43 16.29 -5.85 18.23
CA LEU A 43 17.58 -6.38 17.77
C LEU A 43 18.60 -5.28 17.42
N GLU A 44 18.30 -4.00 17.66
CA GLU A 44 19.15 -2.85 17.32
C GLU A 44 19.54 -2.80 15.82
N LYS A 45 18.66 -3.33 14.95
CA LYS A 45 18.78 -3.37 13.48
C LYS A 45 17.87 -2.36 12.79
N ASN A 46 17.30 -1.40 13.52
CA ASN A 46 16.42 -0.36 13.01
C ASN A 46 17.10 0.59 11.99
N GLU A 47 18.43 0.64 11.95
CA GLU A 47 19.19 1.39 10.94
C GLU A 47 19.67 0.51 9.78
N ASN A 48 19.59 -0.83 9.92
CA ASN A 48 20.01 -1.77 8.87
C ASN A 48 18.96 -1.83 7.75
N LYS A 49 19.29 -1.17 6.64
CA LYS A 49 18.43 -1.04 5.46
C LYS A 49 18.05 -2.37 4.81
N ILE A 50 19.00 -3.32 4.75
CA ILE A 50 18.76 -4.65 4.19
C ILE A 50 17.80 -5.41 5.10
N PHE A 51 18.04 -5.39 6.42
CA PHE A 51 17.18 -6.08 7.40
C PHE A 51 15.74 -5.57 7.35
N LEU A 52 15.53 -4.25 7.31
CA LEU A 52 14.20 -3.66 7.18
C LEU A 52 13.54 -4.02 5.85
N THR A 53 14.29 -3.93 4.76
CA THR A 53 13.78 -4.26 3.41
C THR A 53 13.30 -5.70 3.33
N VAL A 54 14.12 -6.66 3.79
CA VAL A 54 13.75 -8.09 3.78
C VAL A 54 12.44 -8.31 4.54
N GLY A 55 12.29 -7.70 5.71
CA GLY A 55 11.04 -7.79 6.47
C GLY A 55 9.84 -7.19 5.78
N PHE A 56 9.98 -6.01 5.17
CA PHE A 56 8.89 -5.35 4.47
C PHE A 56 8.48 -6.13 3.21
N VAL A 57 9.43 -6.74 2.51
CA VAL A 57 9.17 -7.64 1.38
C VAL A 57 8.43 -8.89 1.85
N LEU A 58 8.88 -9.54 2.91
CA LEU A 58 8.20 -10.71 3.49
C LEU A 58 6.80 -10.38 3.98
N ALA A 59 6.62 -9.23 4.65
CA ALA A 59 5.30 -8.76 5.07
C ALA A 59 4.37 -8.54 3.86
N THR A 60 4.90 -7.95 2.77
CA THR A 60 4.15 -7.76 1.53
C THR A 60 3.82 -9.08 0.85
N PHE A 61 4.76 -10.04 0.83
CA PHE A 61 4.52 -11.39 0.31
C PHE A 61 3.38 -12.07 1.04
N ILE A 62 3.41 -12.08 2.37
CA ILE A 62 2.37 -12.68 3.22
C ILE A 62 1.03 -11.99 3.00
N ALA A 63 1.03 -10.66 2.92
CA ALA A 63 -0.17 -9.86 2.67
C ALA A 63 -0.80 -10.10 1.30
N ILE A 64 -0.02 -10.53 0.29
CA ILE A 64 -0.54 -10.90 -1.03
C ILE A 64 -0.99 -12.37 -1.04
N MET A 65 -0.10 -13.28 -0.63
CA MET A 65 -0.28 -14.72 -0.82
C MET A 65 -1.34 -15.32 0.09
N LEU A 66 -1.39 -14.93 1.36
CA LEU A 66 -2.36 -15.53 2.29
C LEU A 66 -3.81 -15.18 1.91
N PRO A 67 -4.18 -13.92 1.62
CA PRO A 67 -5.55 -13.62 1.18
C PRO A 67 -5.92 -14.33 -0.11
N ILE A 68 -5.01 -14.41 -1.09
CA ILE A 68 -5.25 -15.15 -2.33
C ILE A 68 -5.47 -16.63 -2.03
N GLY A 69 -4.56 -17.27 -1.29
CA GLY A 69 -4.66 -18.67 -0.90
C GLY A 69 -5.94 -18.98 -0.12
N PHE A 70 -6.26 -18.17 0.89
CA PHE A 70 -7.50 -18.31 1.65
C PHE A 70 -8.74 -18.05 0.81
N SER A 71 -8.69 -17.17 -0.19
CA SER A 71 -9.83 -16.97 -1.10
C SER A 71 -10.11 -18.21 -1.95
N THR A 72 -9.08 -18.96 -2.37
CA THR A 72 -9.27 -20.17 -3.17
C THR A 72 -9.94 -21.30 -2.40
N ILE A 73 -9.81 -21.33 -1.07
CA ILE A 73 -10.39 -22.36 -0.20
C ILE A 73 -11.72 -21.88 0.39
N GLY A 74 -11.75 -20.64 0.89
CA GLY A 74 -12.82 -20.10 1.72
C GLY A 74 -13.90 -19.34 0.97
N SER A 75 -13.74 -19.07 -0.34
CA SER A 75 -14.75 -18.36 -1.12
C SER A 75 -15.20 -19.13 -2.35
N ARG A 76 -16.48 -18.94 -2.73
CA ARG A 76 -17.07 -19.57 -3.92
C ARG A 76 -16.39 -19.14 -5.23
N ASN A 77 -15.78 -17.95 -5.25
CA ASN A 77 -15.09 -17.38 -6.41
C ASN A 77 -13.74 -16.82 -5.94
N PRO A 78 -12.60 -17.26 -6.52
CA PRO A 78 -11.29 -16.72 -6.21
C PRO A 78 -11.26 -15.19 -6.34
N VAL A 79 -10.51 -14.53 -5.46
CA VAL A 79 -10.43 -13.07 -5.38
C VAL A 79 -9.05 -12.59 -5.81
N HIS A 80 -9.01 -11.67 -6.76
CA HIS A 80 -7.84 -10.85 -7.01
C HIS A 80 -7.87 -9.63 -6.08
N VAL A 81 -7.00 -9.66 -5.08
CA VAL A 81 -6.80 -8.53 -4.15
C VAL A 81 -5.91 -7.48 -4.81
N SER A 82 -6.37 -6.22 -4.78
CA SER A 82 -5.64 -5.05 -5.29
C SER A 82 -4.61 -4.57 -4.28
N ILE A 83 -4.91 -4.67 -2.97
CA ILE A 83 -4.04 -4.41 -1.81
C ILE A 83 -3.60 -2.96 -1.66
N ASN A 84 -3.53 -2.19 -2.74
CA ASN A 84 -2.99 -0.84 -2.77
C ASN A 84 -3.92 0.11 -3.53
N PRO A 85 -4.23 1.30 -2.99
CA PRO A 85 -5.05 2.30 -3.68
C PRO A 85 -4.49 2.70 -5.05
N LEU A 86 -3.16 2.69 -5.19
CA LEU A 86 -2.48 2.97 -6.46
C LEU A 86 -2.96 2.02 -7.57
N VAL A 87 -3.09 0.73 -7.26
CA VAL A 87 -3.51 -0.33 -8.20
C VAL A 87 -4.99 -0.22 -8.50
N VAL A 88 -5.81 0.12 -7.50
CA VAL A 88 -7.27 0.33 -7.66
C VAL A 88 -7.53 1.47 -8.64
N ILE A 89 -6.86 2.61 -8.46
CA ILE A 89 -7.01 3.79 -9.33
C ILE A 89 -6.46 3.50 -10.73
N PHE A 90 -5.28 2.89 -10.83
CA PHE A 90 -4.71 2.50 -12.11
C PHE A 90 -5.65 1.59 -12.92
N ASN A 91 -6.15 0.51 -12.32
CA ASN A 91 -7.05 -0.42 -12.99
C ASN A 91 -8.39 0.23 -13.35
N SER A 92 -8.91 1.14 -12.52
CA SER A 92 -10.13 1.90 -12.82
C SER A 92 -10.02 2.68 -14.13
N PHE A 93 -8.89 3.37 -14.33
CA PHE A 93 -8.64 4.13 -15.56
C PHE A 93 -8.24 3.20 -16.70
N LEU A 94 -7.26 2.33 -16.53
CA LEU A 94 -6.78 1.45 -17.59
C LEU A 94 -7.90 0.57 -18.18
N LEU A 95 -8.67 -0.10 -17.32
CA LEU A 95 -9.74 -1.01 -17.77
C LEU A 95 -10.98 -0.26 -18.24
N GLY A 96 -11.30 0.87 -17.60
CA GLY A 96 -12.41 1.71 -18.02
C GLY A 96 -12.20 2.24 -19.44
N TYR A 97 -11.08 2.92 -19.66
CA TYR A 97 -10.69 3.43 -20.97
C TYR A 97 -10.33 2.31 -21.95
N GLY A 98 -9.91 1.13 -21.48
CA GLY A 98 -9.65 -0.03 -22.33
C GLY A 98 -10.90 -0.72 -22.87
N ALA A 99 -11.95 -0.80 -22.05
CA ALA A 99 -13.24 -1.37 -22.45
C ALA A 99 -14.06 -0.41 -23.31
N SER A 100 -13.96 0.89 -23.03
CA SER A 100 -14.68 1.94 -23.76
C SER A 100 -13.86 2.56 -24.90
N GLY A 101 -12.57 2.22 -25.01
CA GLY A 101 -11.67 2.72 -26.06
C GLY A 101 -11.85 2.09 -27.43
N GLN A 102 -12.84 1.22 -27.60
CA GLN A 102 -13.24 0.64 -28.89
C GLN A 102 -14.50 1.28 -29.47
N THR A 103 -15.15 2.21 -28.75
CA THR A 103 -16.31 2.95 -29.23
C THR A 103 -16.17 4.43 -28.87
N PRO A 104 -16.17 5.36 -29.85
CA PRO A 104 -16.13 6.79 -29.53
C PRO A 104 -17.40 7.15 -28.73
N LEU A 105 -17.23 7.82 -27.57
CA LEU A 105 -18.37 8.39 -26.86
C LEU A 105 -18.94 9.55 -27.69
N LYS A 106 -20.23 9.87 -27.47
CA LYS A 106 -20.99 10.92 -28.17
C LYS A 106 -20.31 12.32 -28.23
N ASN A 107 -19.27 12.56 -27.42
CA ASN A 107 -18.59 13.85 -27.29
C ASN A 107 -17.11 13.83 -27.76
N GLY A 108 -16.66 12.79 -28.48
CA GLY A 108 -15.27 12.71 -28.98
C GLY A 108 -14.23 12.28 -27.93
N TRP A 109 -14.65 12.03 -26.69
CA TRP A 109 -13.82 11.40 -25.67
C TRP A 109 -13.79 9.89 -25.90
N ILE A 110 -12.59 9.32 -25.96
CA ILE A 110 -12.42 7.87 -26.03
C ILE A 110 -12.59 7.37 -24.60
N GLY A 111 -13.77 6.86 -24.24
CA GLY A 111 -13.99 6.13 -23.00
C GLY A 111 -14.12 6.90 -21.67
N SER A 112 -14.34 6.15 -20.58
CA SER A 112 -14.49 6.67 -19.21
C SER A 112 -13.95 5.70 -18.14
N PRO A 113 -13.51 6.20 -16.96
CA PRO A 113 -13.01 5.34 -15.89
C PRO A 113 -14.16 4.59 -15.18
N ILE A 114 -13.84 3.41 -14.63
CA ILE A 114 -14.81 2.61 -13.86
C ILE A 114 -14.70 2.98 -12.37
N LEU A 115 -15.61 3.82 -11.88
CA LEU A 115 -15.49 4.40 -10.54
C LEU A 115 -16.28 3.66 -9.45
N LYS A 116 -17.24 2.79 -9.82
CA LYS A 116 -18.22 2.21 -8.88
C LYS A 116 -17.58 1.47 -7.70
N GLY A 117 -16.52 0.71 -7.97
CA GLY A 117 -15.85 -0.10 -6.95
C GLY A 117 -14.77 0.60 -6.14
N ILE A 118 -14.33 1.80 -6.54
CA ILE A 118 -13.26 2.53 -5.84
C ILE A 118 -13.60 2.74 -4.35
N PRO A 119 -14.80 3.22 -3.96
CA PRO A 119 -15.08 3.56 -2.57
C PRO A 119 -14.96 2.37 -1.62
N TYR A 120 -15.49 1.19 -1.98
CA TYR A 120 -15.45 0.04 -1.09
C TYR A 120 -14.06 -0.62 -1.05
N LEU A 121 -13.30 -0.61 -2.16
CA LEU A 121 -11.93 -1.13 -2.18
C LEU A 121 -10.99 -0.29 -1.31
N ILE A 122 -10.99 1.04 -1.50
CA ILE A 122 -10.18 1.94 -0.67
C ILE A 122 -10.67 1.92 0.78
N GLY A 123 -11.99 1.88 1.00
CA GLY A 123 -12.59 1.75 2.33
C GLY A 123 -12.14 0.49 3.06
N ALA A 124 -12.12 -0.66 2.37
CA ALA A 124 -11.60 -1.93 2.90
C ALA A 124 -10.12 -1.82 3.29
N GLN A 125 -9.30 -1.21 2.44
CA GLN A 125 -7.87 -1.04 2.69
C GLN A 125 -7.59 -0.13 3.90
N ILE A 126 -8.32 0.99 4.03
CA ILE A 126 -8.23 1.87 5.21
C ILE A 126 -8.64 1.10 6.47
N LEU A 127 -9.78 0.39 6.43
CA LEU A 127 -10.28 -0.37 7.58
C LEU A 127 -9.29 -1.49 7.98
N GLY A 128 -8.74 -2.22 7.00
CA GLY A 128 -7.71 -3.23 7.22
C GLY A 128 -6.45 -2.63 7.87
N GLY A 129 -6.01 -1.46 7.41
CA GLY A 129 -4.87 -0.77 8.01
C GLY A 129 -5.10 -0.36 9.48
N LEU A 130 -6.30 0.14 9.79
CA LEU A 130 -6.66 0.48 11.18
C LEU A 130 -6.74 -0.76 12.08
N LEU A 131 -7.35 -1.85 11.59
CA LEU A 131 -7.38 -3.12 12.31
C LEU A 131 -5.98 -3.67 12.55
N GLY A 132 -5.09 -3.58 11.55
CA GLY A 132 -3.69 -3.98 11.67
C GLY A 132 -2.96 -3.20 12.76
N LEU A 133 -3.20 -1.88 12.86
CA LEU A 133 -2.65 -1.04 13.93
C LEU A 133 -3.18 -1.46 15.31
N ILE A 134 -4.48 -1.70 15.45
CA ILE A 134 -5.10 -2.11 16.72
C ILE A 134 -4.52 -3.44 17.19
N PHE A 135 -4.44 -4.43 16.30
CA PHE A 135 -3.84 -5.73 16.62
C PHE A 135 -2.36 -5.64 16.93
N PHE A 136 -1.62 -4.80 16.22
CA PHE A 136 -0.22 -4.55 16.53
C PHE A 136 -0.06 -3.91 17.92
N TYR A 137 -0.94 -2.98 18.32
CA TYR A 137 -0.93 -2.42 19.66
C TYR A 137 -1.20 -3.48 20.75
N MET A 138 -2.18 -4.37 20.53
CA MET A 138 -2.43 -5.51 21.42
C MET A 138 -1.21 -6.44 21.50
N PHE A 139 -0.60 -6.77 20.36
CA PHE A 139 0.62 -7.57 20.28
C PHE A 139 1.78 -6.92 21.04
N PHE A 140 2.00 -5.63 20.86
CA PHE A 140 3.03 -4.86 21.58
C PHE A 140 2.82 -4.91 23.11
N LYS A 141 1.57 -4.75 23.58
CA LYS A 141 1.23 -4.87 25.00
C LYS A 141 1.48 -6.27 25.53
N MET A 142 1.08 -7.30 24.78
CA MET A 142 1.30 -8.70 25.14
C MET A 142 2.79 -9.02 25.21
N TYR A 143 3.58 -8.56 24.24
CA TYR A 143 5.03 -8.71 24.22
C TYR A 143 5.69 -8.12 25.49
N LYS A 144 5.28 -6.90 25.89
CA LYS A 144 5.79 -6.28 27.14
C LYS A 144 5.34 -7.05 28.39
N PHE A 145 4.13 -7.59 28.40
CA PHE A 145 3.61 -8.37 29.52
C PHE A 145 4.40 -9.67 29.71
N VAL A 146 4.60 -10.44 28.63
CA VAL A 146 5.32 -11.73 28.68
C VAL A 146 6.79 -11.53 29.08
N ASN A 147 7.44 -10.46 28.63
CA ASN A 147 8.85 -10.19 28.92
C ASN A 147 9.09 -9.38 30.21
N LYS A 148 8.07 -9.19 31.06
CA LYS A 148 8.18 -8.38 32.28
C LYS A 148 9.22 -8.89 33.29
N ASN A 149 9.53 -10.19 33.24
CA ASN A 149 10.41 -10.87 34.20
C ASN A 149 11.77 -11.29 33.60
N ASN A 150 12.07 -10.91 32.35
CA ASN A 150 13.34 -11.26 31.69
C ASN A 150 14.49 -10.33 32.12
N THR A 151 15.74 -10.77 31.94
CA THR A 151 16.96 -10.04 32.34
C THR A 151 17.11 -8.66 31.67
N ASN A 152 16.61 -8.47 30.44
CA ASN A 152 16.60 -7.17 29.75
C ASN A 152 15.36 -6.30 30.10
N LYS A 153 14.96 -6.32 31.37
CA LYS A 153 13.69 -5.75 31.87
C LYS A 153 13.58 -4.25 31.63
N GLU A 154 14.66 -3.52 31.86
CA GLU A 154 14.64 -2.05 31.87
C GLU A 154 14.44 -1.48 30.46
N ASP A 155 15.17 -2.00 29.47
CA ASP A 155 15.08 -1.56 28.07
C ASP A 155 13.70 -1.88 27.45
N ILE A 156 13.18 -3.08 27.70
CA ILE A 156 11.86 -3.50 27.19
C ILE A 156 10.73 -2.69 27.84
N GLN A 157 10.85 -2.37 29.13
CA GLN A 157 9.85 -1.57 29.83
C GLN A 157 9.91 -0.08 29.46
N ALA A 158 11.10 0.46 29.20
CA ALA A 158 11.30 1.83 28.73
C ALA A 158 10.76 2.05 27.30
N LEU A 159 10.73 1.00 26.46
CA LEU A 159 10.21 1.10 25.10
C LEU A 159 8.75 1.57 25.08
N SER A 160 8.53 2.77 24.54
CA SER A 160 7.19 3.34 24.37
C SER A 160 6.61 2.97 23.01
N PHE A 161 5.28 2.85 22.92
CA PHE A 161 4.62 2.58 21.63
C PHE A 161 4.87 3.70 20.61
N LEU A 162 4.96 4.95 21.08
CA LEU A 162 5.21 6.12 20.23
C LEU A 162 6.60 6.10 19.61
N PHE A 163 7.60 5.56 20.33
CA PHE A 163 8.97 5.43 19.85
C PHE A 163 9.05 4.60 18.56
N ILE A 164 8.16 3.62 18.37
CA ILE A 164 8.09 2.82 17.14
C ILE A 164 7.79 3.68 15.91
N PHE A 165 7.16 4.83 16.08
CA PHE A 165 6.78 5.75 14.99
C PHE A 165 7.67 6.98 14.92
N GLU A 166 8.71 7.06 15.74
CA GLU A 166 9.65 8.16 15.67
C GLU A 166 10.43 8.10 14.35
N SER A 167 10.47 9.23 13.65
CA SER A 167 11.06 9.36 12.33
C SER A 167 12.17 10.40 12.40
N LYS A 168 13.41 9.97 12.14
CA LYS A 168 14.60 10.84 12.06
C LYS A 168 14.71 11.61 10.73
N THR A 169 13.65 11.62 9.91
CA THR A 169 13.72 12.18 8.55
C THR A 169 13.88 13.70 8.55
N ASN A 170 15.06 14.16 8.15
CA ASN A 170 15.39 15.59 8.02
C ASN A 170 15.14 16.15 6.61
N LEU A 171 14.37 15.44 5.79
CA LEU A 171 14.07 15.86 4.42
C LEU A 171 13.20 17.12 4.42
N THR A 172 13.65 18.13 3.68
CA THR A 172 12.84 19.31 3.35
C THR A 172 11.62 18.89 2.52
N LEU A 173 10.56 19.71 2.55
CA LEU A 173 9.30 19.40 1.86
C LEU A 173 9.50 19.11 0.37
N GLY A 174 10.32 19.91 -0.32
CA GLY A 174 10.62 19.70 -1.74
C GLY A 174 11.33 18.37 -2.03
N LYS A 175 12.34 18.01 -1.21
CA LYS A 175 13.02 16.72 -1.34
C LYS A 175 12.07 15.55 -1.06
N PHE A 176 11.16 15.71 -0.08
CA PHE A 176 10.11 14.73 0.20
C PHE A 176 9.19 14.52 -1.01
N VAL A 177 8.71 15.60 -1.64
CA VAL A 177 7.85 15.52 -2.84
C VAL A 177 8.57 14.80 -3.98
N ILE A 178 9.81 15.18 -4.30
CA ILE A 178 10.58 14.55 -5.38
C ILE A 178 10.75 13.05 -5.12
N LYS A 179 11.13 12.69 -3.89
CA LYS A 179 11.30 11.30 -3.46
C LYS A 179 10.00 10.50 -3.62
N GLU A 180 8.89 10.96 -3.04
CA GLU A 180 7.61 10.26 -3.11
C GLU A 180 7.15 10.13 -4.58
N SER A 181 7.22 11.20 -5.36
CA SER A 181 6.86 11.18 -6.78
C SER A 181 7.69 10.16 -7.58
N PHE A 182 9.00 10.13 -7.37
CA PHE A 182 9.90 9.20 -8.07
C PHE A 182 9.56 7.75 -7.73
N PHE A 183 9.49 7.39 -6.45
CA PHE A 183 9.26 5.99 -6.06
C PHE A 183 7.83 5.50 -6.33
N ILE A 184 6.82 6.36 -6.19
CA ILE A 184 5.44 6.00 -6.59
C ILE A 184 5.37 5.79 -8.10
N THR A 185 6.02 6.65 -8.90
CA THR A 185 6.08 6.48 -10.36
C THR A 185 6.81 5.19 -10.73
N LEU A 186 7.98 4.93 -10.13
CA LEU A 186 8.76 3.72 -10.37
C LEU A 186 7.96 2.46 -10.03
N LEU A 187 7.29 2.44 -8.87
CA LEU A 187 6.41 1.34 -8.48
C LEU A 187 5.28 1.15 -9.50
N MET A 188 4.64 2.23 -9.94
CA MET A 188 3.51 2.18 -10.87
C MET A 188 3.86 1.81 -12.30
N VAL A 189 5.10 2.06 -12.73
CA VAL A 189 5.59 1.60 -14.03
C VAL A 189 5.99 0.12 -13.98
N LEU A 190 6.50 -0.37 -12.85
CA LEU A 190 7.00 -1.75 -12.77
C LEU A 190 5.96 -2.76 -12.30
N PHE A 191 5.23 -2.46 -11.22
CA PHE A 191 4.39 -3.44 -10.54
C PHE A 191 3.12 -3.85 -11.31
N PRO A 192 2.29 -2.92 -11.82
CA PRO A 192 1.11 -3.28 -12.61
C PRO A 192 1.49 -4.01 -13.89
N PHE A 193 2.52 -3.55 -14.60
CA PHE A 193 2.96 -4.17 -15.86
C PHE A 193 3.58 -5.56 -15.66
N ALA A 194 4.32 -5.79 -14.57
CA ALA A 194 4.73 -7.14 -14.19
C ALA A 194 3.52 -8.05 -13.94
N GLY A 195 2.41 -7.51 -13.42
CA GLY A 195 1.15 -8.23 -13.27
C GLY A 195 0.42 -8.55 -14.57
N MET A 196 0.76 -7.87 -15.67
CA MET A 196 0.13 -8.02 -16.99
C MET A 196 0.96 -8.90 -17.95
N ILE A 197 1.97 -9.62 -17.45
CA ILE A 197 2.73 -10.59 -18.24
C ILE A 197 1.77 -11.64 -18.82
N ASN A 198 1.82 -11.84 -20.14
CA ASN A 198 0.95 -12.78 -20.84
C ASN A 198 1.34 -14.23 -20.50
N THR A 199 0.52 -14.88 -19.68
CA THR A 199 0.72 -16.28 -19.26
C THR A 199 0.72 -17.26 -20.42
N ALA A 200 -0.07 -17.01 -21.47
CA ALA A 200 -0.14 -17.87 -22.65
C ALA A 200 1.14 -17.77 -23.50
N THR A 201 1.68 -16.55 -23.67
CA THR A 201 2.90 -16.34 -24.45
C THR A 201 4.15 -16.86 -23.73
N TYR A 202 4.25 -16.65 -22.42
CA TYR A 202 5.44 -17.00 -21.65
C TYR A 202 5.35 -18.34 -20.91
N SER A 203 4.24 -19.08 -21.06
CA SER A 203 3.95 -20.31 -20.31
C SER A 203 4.09 -20.15 -18.78
N SER A 204 3.86 -18.93 -18.30
CA SER A 204 3.94 -18.59 -16.88
C SER A 204 2.63 -18.87 -16.17
N ASN A 205 2.68 -19.22 -14.89
CA ASN A 205 1.49 -19.31 -14.04
C ASN A 205 1.31 -18.07 -13.14
N HIS A 206 0.12 -17.93 -12.54
CA HIS A 206 -0.20 -16.78 -11.67
C HIS A 206 0.74 -16.65 -10.46
N PHE A 207 1.19 -17.78 -9.90
CA PHE A 207 2.14 -17.76 -8.79
C PHE A 207 3.49 -17.16 -9.21
N GLN A 208 4.02 -17.54 -10.37
CA GLN A 208 5.25 -17.00 -10.92
C GLN A 208 5.13 -15.49 -11.21
N ILE A 209 3.99 -15.03 -11.73
CA ILE A 209 3.74 -13.60 -11.93
C ILE A 209 3.82 -12.83 -10.61
N HIS A 210 3.18 -13.34 -9.55
CA HIS A 210 3.24 -12.71 -8.24
C HIS A 210 4.65 -12.76 -7.62
N LEU A 211 5.46 -13.78 -7.92
CA LEU A 211 6.86 -13.85 -7.51
C LEU A 211 7.69 -12.76 -8.21
N VAL A 212 7.48 -12.53 -9.51
CA VAL A 212 8.11 -11.41 -10.24
C VAL A 212 7.68 -10.07 -9.63
N GLN A 213 6.40 -9.89 -9.35
CA GLN A 213 5.89 -8.69 -8.68
C GLN A 213 6.53 -8.47 -7.30
N LEU A 214 6.78 -9.54 -6.55
CA LEU A 214 7.48 -9.48 -5.27
C LEU A 214 8.92 -8.98 -5.44
N VAL A 215 9.64 -9.52 -6.43
CA VAL A 215 11.01 -9.09 -6.74
C VAL A 215 11.03 -7.61 -7.10
N VAL A 216 10.08 -7.16 -7.93
CA VAL A 216 9.91 -5.74 -8.28
C VAL A 216 9.69 -4.88 -7.03
N ILE A 217 8.73 -5.24 -6.17
CA ILE A 217 8.47 -4.52 -4.92
C ILE A 217 9.74 -4.50 -4.07
N GLY A 218 10.45 -5.61 -3.95
CA GLY A 218 11.65 -5.71 -3.14
C GLY A 218 12.78 -4.80 -3.62
N ILE A 219 13.00 -4.72 -4.94
CA ILE A 219 13.98 -3.79 -5.53
C ILE A 219 13.57 -2.34 -5.22
N VAL A 220 12.31 -1.99 -5.42
CA VAL A 220 11.81 -0.62 -5.18
C VAL A 220 11.93 -0.25 -3.70
N ILE A 221 11.53 -1.15 -2.78
CA ILE A 221 11.67 -0.94 -1.33
C ILE A 221 13.15 -0.79 -0.96
N LEU A 222 14.02 -1.67 -1.48
CA LEU A 222 15.46 -1.62 -1.19
C LEU A 222 16.07 -0.28 -1.59
N ILE A 223 15.85 0.17 -2.83
CA ILE A 223 16.39 1.43 -3.31
C ILE A 223 15.79 2.59 -2.50
N SER A 224 14.49 2.55 -2.20
CA SER A 224 13.84 3.59 -1.41
C SER A 224 14.34 3.68 0.03
N SER A 225 14.86 2.58 0.60
CA SER A 225 15.35 2.54 1.98
C SER A 225 16.51 3.51 2.23
N PHE A 226 17.30 3.80 1.20
CA PHE A 226 18.38 4.81 1.22
C PHE A 226 17.86 6.26 1.25
N PHE A 227 16.56 6.45 1.00
CA PHE A 227 15.86 7.74 1.06
C PHE A 227 14.79 7.77 2.14
N ASP A 228 14.99 7.01 3.23
CA ASP A 228 14.05 6.87 4.35
C ASP A 228 12.71 6.24 4.01
N PHE A 229 12.70 5.37 2.99
CA PHE A 229 11.52 4.73 2.42
C PHE A 229 10.52 5.74 1.84
N PHE A 230 9.60 5.27 1.01
CA PHE A 230 8.47 6.06 0.52
C PHE A 230 7.17 5.50 1.07
N SER A 231 6.07 6.23 0.89
CA SER A 231 4.74 5.80 1.33
C SER A 231 4.18 4.74 0.39
N PHE A 232 4.70 3.50 0.50
CA PHE A 232 4.33 2.37 -0.36
C PHE A 232 2.82 2.11 -0.38
N HIS A 233 2.14 2.31 0.75
CA HIS A 233 0.71 2.12 0.91
C HIS A 233 0.11 3.24 1.76
N LEU A 234 -1.07 3.75 1.39
CA LEU A 234 -1.70 4.90 2.07
C LEU A 234 -2.04 4.67 3.54
N ALA A 235 -2.21 3.41 3.96
CA ALA A 235 -2.41 3.07 5.38
C ALA A 235 -1.26 3.57 6.28
N PHE A 236 0.00 3.51 5.83
CA PHE A 236 1.13 3.91 6.65
C PHE A 236 1.16 5.41 7.01
N PRO A 237 1.03 6.35 6.05
CA PRO A 237 0.96 7.77 6.39
C PRO A 237 -0.32 8.13 7.17
N ILE A 238 -1.44 7.41 6.97
CA ILE A 238 -2.65 7.54 7.83
C ILE A 238 -2.30 7.17 9.28
N ILE A 239 -1.68 6.01 9.48
CA ILE A 239 -1.26 5.52 10.80
C ILE A 239 -0.29 6.52 11.45
N GLU A 240 0.73 6.96 10.72
CA GLU A 240 1.69 7.94 11.23
C GLU A 240 0.99 9.23 11.69
N LEU A 241 0.04 9.74 10.89
CA LEU A 241 -0.73 10.91 11.23
C LEU A 241 -1.59 10.71 12.50
N ILE A 242 -2.23 9.55 12.64
CA ILE A 242 -3.00 9.19 13.85
C ILE A 242 -2.06 9.20 15.07
N ILE A 243 -0.91 8.53 14.99
CA ILE A 243 0.04 8.44 16.11
C ILE A 243 0.59 9.81 16.49
N ARG A 244 0.95 10.64 15.50
CA ARG A 244 1.41 12.01 15.73
C ARG A 244 0.31 12.90 16.33
N THR A 245 -0.94 12.71 15.93
CA THR A 245 -2.09 13.42 16.50
C THR A 245 -2.28 13.05 17.97
N ILE A 246 -2.18 11.76 18.32
CA ILE A 246 -2.23 11.29 19.71
C ILE A 246 -1.08 11.89 20.52
N GLY A 247 0.14 11.88 19.98
CA GLY A 247 1.31 12.48 20.63
C GLY A 247 1.14 13.98 20.88
N TYR A 248 0.74 14.73 19.84
CA TYR A 248 0.50 16.18 19.93
C TYR A 248 -0.59 16.55 20.94
N SER A 249 -1.65 15.73 21.04
CA SER A 249 -2.76 15.96 21.98
C SER A 249 -2.35 15.76 23.44
N LYS A 250 -1.31 14.95 23.71
CA LYS A 250 -0.76 14.72 25.05
C LYS A 250 0.20 15.81 25.53
N LEU A 251 0.66 16.69 24.63
CA LEU A 251 1.58 17.78 24.99
C LEU A 251 0.89 18.87 25.82
N GLU A 252 1.66 19.48 26.72
CA GLU A 252 1.24 20.66 27.46
C GLU A 252 1.05 21.87 26.53
N LYS A 253 0.26 22.88 26.94
CA LYS A 253 -0.11 24.03 26.09
C LYS A 253 1.12 24.78 25.52
N LYS A 254 2.18 24.97 26.31
CA LYS A 254 3.39 25.68 25.88
C LYS A 254 4.17 24.89 24.83
N GLU A 255 4.39 23.60 25.08
CA GLU A 255 5.06 22.68 24.14
C GLU A 255 4.27 22.50 22.85
N ARG A 256 2.94 22.42 22.96
CA ARG A 256 2.03 22.31 21.84
C ARG A 256 2.20 23.48 20.86
N LYS A 257 2.25 24.72 21.38
CA LYS A 257 2.48 25.92 20.55
C LYS A 257 3.80 25.85 19.78
N ASN A 258 4.85 25.31 20.40
CA ASN A 258 6.15 25.15 19.77
C ASN A 258 6.15 24.04 18.70
N GLN A 259 5.33 22.99 18.88
CA GLN A 259 5.23 21.86 17.97
C GLN A 259 4.16 22.01 16.87
N THR A 260 3.29 23.02 16.93
CA THR A 260 2.19 23.23 15.96
C THR A 260 2.67 23.23 14.51
N LYS A 261 3.78 23.93 14.23
CA LYS A 261 4.36 24.00 12.87
C LYS A 261 4.76 22.62 12.35
N ASN A 262 5.41 21.83 13.21
CA ASN A 262 5.83 20.47 12.86
C ASN A 262 4.61 19.57 12.64
N TYR A 263 3.58 19.69 13.48
CA TYR A 263 2.34 18.94 13.33
C TYR A 263 1.61 19.27 12.01
N LEU A 264 1.47 20.56 11.66
CA LEU A 264 0.88 20.99 10.39
C LEU A 264 1.70 20.51 9.18
N MET A 265 3.02 20.50 9.27
CA MET A 265 3.89 19.98 8.21
C MET A 265 3.59 18.51 7.90
N GLN A 266 3.20 17.71 8.90
CA GLN A 266 2.85 16.30 8.70
C GLN A 266 1.52 16.13 7.98
N TRP A 267 0.54 17.01 8.25
CA TRP A 267 -0.70 17.08 7.48
C TRP A 267 -0.43 17.44 6.01
N ILE A 268 0.47 18.40 5.75
CA ILE A 268 0.86 18.77 4.39
C ILE A 268 1.52 17.58 3.67
N LYS A 269 2.47 16.88 4.32
CA LYS A 269 3.10 15.67 3.78
C LYS A 269 2.07 14.58 3.47
N PHE A 270 1.10 14.36 4.36
CA PHE A 270 0.01 13.42 4.14
C PHE A 270 -0.83 13.78 2.91
N LEU A 271 -1.27 15.03 2.79
CA LEU A 271 -2.05 15.50 1.64
C LEU A 271 -1.28 15.34 0.32
N ILE A 272 0.03 15.63 0.32
CA ILE A 272 0.90 15.40 -0.83
C ILE A 272 0.87 13.93 -1.24
N VAL A 273 1.05 13.00 -0.29
CA VAL A 273 1.03 11.56 -0.59
C VAL A 273 -0.34 11.13 -1.14
N VAL A 274 -1.45 11.63 -0.58
CA VAL A 274 -2.80 11.38 -1.11
C VAL A 274 -2.91 11.86 -2.57
N CYS A 275 -2.49 13.10 -2.85
CA CYS A 275 -2.53 13.65 -4.20
C CYS A 275 -1.67 12.83 -5.18
N LEU A 276 -0.45 12.48 -4.80
CA LEU A 276 0.44 11.66 -5.63
C LEU A 276 -0.13 10.25 -5.86
N THR A 277 -0.77 9.67 -4.85
CA THR A 277 -1.45 8.36 -4.94
C THR A 277 -2.60 8.37 -5.93
N ILE A 278 -3.23 9.52 -6.16
CA ILE A 278 -4.31 9.67 -7.14
C ILE A 278 -3.77 10.03 -8.52
N ILE A 279 -2.93 11.06 -8.59
CA ILE A 279 -2.49 11.66 -9.86
C ILE A 279 -1.57 10.71 -10.64
N ILE A 280 -0.58 10.08 -9.99
CA ILE A 280 0.42 9.26 -10.70
C ILE A 280 -0.20 8.05 -11.39
N PRO A 281 -1.04 7.21 -10.73
CA PRO A 281 -1.72 6.11 -11.39
C PRO A 281 -2.57 6.53 -12.59
N ILE A 282 -3.25 7.68 -12.50
CA ILE A 282 -4.07 8.22 -13.59
C ILE A 282 -3.18 8.58 -14.79
N LEU A 283 -2.10 9.32 -14.56
CA LEU A 283 -1.18 9.73 -15.63
C LEU A 283 -0.58 8.53 -16.35
N ILE A 284 -0.15 7.51 -15.60
CA ILE A 284 0.45 6.30 -16.18
C ILE A 284 -0.61 5.48 -16.95
N ALA A 285 -1.82 5.32 -16.40
CA ALA A 285 -2.91 4.62 -17.09
C ALA A 285 -3.28 5.32 -18.40
N LEU A 286 -3.46 6.65 -18.39
CA LEU A 286 -3.78 7.43 -19.58
C LEU A 286 -2.66 7.40 -20.62
N THR A 287 -1.39 7.48 -20.19
CA THR A 287 -0.24 7.33 -21.09
C THR A 287 -0.23 5.96 -21.76
N THR A 288 -0.53 4.90 -21.00
CA THR A 288 -0.62 3.53 -21.50
C THR A 288 -1.71 3.40 -22.56
N VAL A 289 -2.89 3.97 -22.29
CA VAL A 289 -4.01 4.03 -23.24
C VAL A 289 -3.61 4.80 -24.50
N ALA A 290 -2.97 5.96 -24.36
CA ALA A 290 -2.54 6.80 -25.48
C ALA A 290 -1.52 6.09 -26.40
N ILE A 291 -0.46 5.51 -25.83
CA ILE A 291 0.54 4.71 -26.58
C ILE A 291 -0.18 3.60 -27.36
N LYS A 292 -1.19 3.00 -26.75
CA LYS A 292 -1.87 1.87 -27.34
C LYS A 292 -2.83 2.24 -28.46
N ILE A 293 -3.52 3.37 -28.34
CA ILE A 293 -4.32 3.95 -29.43
C ILE A 293 -3.42 4.26 -30.62
N GLN A 294 -2.25 4.87 -30.38
CA GLN A 294 -1.28 5.18 -31.43
C GLN A 294 -0.74 3.92 -32.14
N THR A 295 -0.54 2.83 -31.40
CA THR A 295 -0.01 1.56 -31.95
C THR A 295 -1.09 0.62 -32.49
N LYS A 296 -2.38 1.00 -32.45
CA LYS A 296 -3.53 0.17 -32.87
C LYS A 296 -3.63 -1.21 -32.19
N GLY A 297 -3.01 -1.39 -31.01
CA GLY A 297 -3.12 -2.64 -30.25
C GLY A 297 -4.49 -2.81 -29.61
N VAL A 298 -4.89 -4.04 -29.25
CA VAL A 298 -6.15 -4.37 -28.50
C VAL A 298 -5.87 -4.46 -27.00
N ILE A 299 -6.71 -3.88 -26.12
CA ILE A 299 -6.50 -4.00 -24.66
C ILE A 299 -7.07 -5.36 -24.36
N SER A 300 -6.26 -6.32 -23.92
CA SER A 300 -6.81 -7.54 -23.35
C SER A 300 -7.48 -7.16 -22.03
N ILE A 301 -8.81 -7.14 -22.01
CA ILE A 301 -9.64 -6.82 -20.83
C ILE A 301 -9.96 -8.11 -20.04
N SER A 302 -9.16 -9.17 -20.25
CA SER A 302 -9.31 -10.48 -19.60
C SER A 302 -9.10 -10.40 -18.09
#